data_AF-A0A2Z6GEY7-F1
#
_entry.id   AF-A0A2Z6GEY7-F1
#
_cell.length_a   1.000
_cell.length_b   1.000
_cell.length_c   1.000
_cell.angle_alpha   90.00
_cell.angle_beta   90.00
_cell.angle_gamma   90.00
#
_symmetry.space_group_name_H-M   'P 1'
#
loop_
_entity.id
_entity.type
_entity.pdbx_description
1 polymer ?
#
loop_
_entity_poly.entity_id
_entity_poly.type
_entity_poly.pdbx_seq_one_letter_code
_entity_poly.pdbx_strand_id
1 'polypeptide(L)'
;MELKDRKLGAQTTAMLNESDEERINFIWDNRFIKYPVAEQLMEEMEELLGRSRVNRPPCMLLLGRSDNGKTDLLEEFQRRHPIEINNRDDLLLAPVIKIQTPPTPSQEMMLDLILGKLGVSIRTSESTNNKLFRAVTLLPRVGANLILIDEIGAMSSGGSNQKQAFLNTIKFLSNELKLCFVVSGVPEVLNEFSADPQFNSRFPVSTLPRWGNDADYRRFLLTLEQTLPLRKASLLHKGELPSLIFNLSNDGTLGDICKTVKSAAEYAIKSGDECISADAINNCKHIKRRDNADLSRL
;
A
#
# COMPACT_ATOMS: atom_id res chain seq x y z
N MET A 1 -14.46 -23.28 23.90
CA MET A 1 -13.23 -22.71 24.49
C MET A 1 -13.46 -21.21 24.59
N GLU A 2 -13.60 -20.69 25.81
CA GLU A 2 -14.00 -19.30 26.10
C GLU A 2 -13.00 -18.27 25.54
N LEU A 3 -13.46 -17.04 25.33
CA LEU A 3 -12.70 -15.85 24.90
C LEU A 3 -11.39 -15.56 25.68
N LYS A 4 -11.10 -16.28 26.78
CA LYS A 4 -10.02 -15.98 27.74
C LYS A 4 -8.60 -16.02 27.16
N ASP A 5 -8.35 -16.72 26.05
CA ASP A 5 -7.01 -16.83 25.44
C ASP A 5 -6.83 -16.05 24.13
N ARG A 6 -7.89 -15.40 23.61
CA ARG A 6 -7.84 -14.64 22.34
C ARG A 6 -7.68 -13.15 22.60
N LYS A 7 -6.52 -12.59 22.26
CA LYS A 7 -6.28 -11.14 22.31
C LYS A 7 -6.86 -10.46 21.07
N LEU A 8 -7.95 -9.73 21.23
CA LEU A 8 -8.50 -8.86 20.19
C LEU A 8 -7.91 -7.45 20.30
N GLY A 9 -7.85 -6.72 19.19
CA GLY A 9 -7.55 -5.29 19.24
C GLY A 9 -8.60 -4.54 20.07
N ALA A 10 -8.22 -3.41 20.67
CA ALA A 10 -9.12 -2.62 21.52
C ALA A 10 -10.39 -2.18 20.77
N GLN A 11 -10.25 -1.68 19.54
CA GLN A 11 -11.37 -1.31 18.68
C GLN A 11 -12.24 -2.52 18.30
N THR A 12 -11.61 -3.66 17.99
CA THR A 12 -12.34 -4.89 17.66
C THR A 12 -13.12 -5.45 18.84
N THR A 13 -12.59 -5.27 20.06
CA THR A 13 -13.28 -5.69 21.30
C THR A 13 -14.54 -4.86 21.53
N ALA A 14 -14.47 -3.54 21.30
CA ALA A 14 -15.64 -2.66 21.40
C ALA A 14 -16.75 -3.09 20.43
N MET A 15 -16.37 -3.52 19.21
CA MET A 15 -17.31 -3.93 18.16
C MET A 15 -18.05 -5.24 18.44
N LEU A 16 -17.68 -6.04 19.46
CA LEU A 16 -18.34 -7.33 19.73
C LEU A 16 -19.81 -7.21 20.16
N ASN A 17 -20.16 -6.08 20.76
CA ASN A 17 -21.50 -5.80 21.29
C ASN A 17 -22.38 -5.00 20.32
N GLU A 18 -21.81 -4.55 19.20
CA GLU A 18 -22.53 -3.79 18.18
C GLU A 18 -23.40 -4.72 17.31
N SER A 19 -24.23 -4.11 16.46
CA SER A 19 -25.07 -4.85 15.53
C SER A 19 -24.24 -5.64 14.50
N ASP A 20 -24.84 -6.67 13.91
CA ASP A 20 -24.18 -7.47 12.87
C ASP A 20 -23.80 -6.61 11.66
N GLU A 21 -24.61 -5.61 11.31
CA GLU A 21 -24.32 -4.68 10.21
C GLU A 21 -23.08 -3.83 10.49
N GLU A 22 -22.98 -3.24 11.69
CA GLU A 22 -21.80 -2.45 12.10
C GLU A 22 -20.54 -3.31 12.16
N ARG A 23 -20.65 -4.54 12.68
CA ARG A 23 -19.53 -5.49 12.71
C ARG A 23 -19.06 -5.89 11.32
N ILE A 24 -19.98 -6.11 10.38
CA ILE A 24 -19.65 -6.42 8.98
C ILE A 24 -18.99 -5.22 8.31
N ASN A 25 -19.52 -4.01 8.51
CA ASN A 25 -18.89 -2.79 8.00
C ASN A 25 -17.47 -2.62 8.55
N PHE A 26 -17.27 -2.90 9.83
CA PHE A 26 -15.96 -2.86 10.49
C PHE A 26 -14.97 -3.93 9.96
N ILE A 27 -15.45 -5.10 9.53
CA ILE A 27 -14.61 -6.13 8.87
C ILE A 27 -14.09 -5.61 7.53
N TRP A 28 -14.96 -4.95 6.76
CA TRP A 28 -14.63 -4.47 5.42
C TRP A 28 -13.80 -3.19 5.43
N ASP A 29 -13.82 -2.41 6.51
CA ASP A 29 -12.94 -1.27 6.70
C ASP A 29 -11.46 -1.65 6.49
N ASN A 30 -10.72 -0.81 5.76
CA ASN A 30 -9.35 -1.12 5.38
C ASN A 30 -8.42 -0.79 6.54
N ARG A 31 -7.84 -1.83 7.15
CA ARG A 31 -6.95 -1.70 8.30
C ARG A 31 -5.63 -2.39 7.99
N PHE A 32 -4.55 -1.64 8.15
CA PHE A 32 -3.22 -2.17 7.93
C PHE A 32 -2.89 -3.24 8.97
N ILE A 33 -2.47 -4.41 8.50
CA ILE A 33 -2.07 -5.54 9.34
C ILE A 33 -0.56 -5.61 9.33
N LYS A 34 0.04 -5.61 10.52
CA LYS A 34 1.48 -5.72 10.68
C LYS A 34 1.94 -7.14 10.42
N TYR A 35 3.05 -7.28 9.69
CA TYR A 35 3.76 -8.53 9.48
C TYR A 35 5.26 -8.24 9.31
N PRO A 36 6.15 -9.21 9.56
CA PRO A 36 7.58 -8.95 9.69
C PRO A 36 8.20 -8.18 8.51
N VAL A 37 7.89 -8.60 7.27
CA VAL A 37 8.42 -7.93 6.08
C VAL A 37 7.87 -6.50 5.92
N ALA A 38 6.59 -6.27 6.23
CA ALA A 38 6.04 -4.92 6.23
C ALA A 38 6.75 -4.04 7.25
N GLU A 39 7.02 -4.54 8.45
CA GLU A 39 7.73 -3.78 9.49
C GLU A 39 9.15 -3.43 9.05
N GLN A 40 9.88 -4.37 8.47
CA GLN A 40 11.20 -4.11 7.89
C GLN A 40 11.15 -3.01 6.80
N LEU A 41 10.20 -3.10 5.87
CA LEU A 41 10.07 -2.10 4.81
C LEU A 41 9.67 -0.72 5.35
N MET A 42 8.86 -0.68 6.41
CA MET A 42 8.53 0.56 7.10
C MET A 42 9.77 1.16 7.75
N GLU A 43 10.61 0.36 8.41
CA GLU A 43 11.88 0.80 8.98
C GLU A 43 12.83 1.35 7.90
N GLU A 44 12.96 0.66 6.77
CA GLU A 44 13.74 1.17 5.63
C GLU A 44 13.20 2.53 5.11
N MET A 45 11.88 2.72 5.07
CA MET A 45 11.27 4.01 4.72
C MET A 45 11.49 5.10 5.79
N GLU A 46 11.46 4.76 7.08
CA GLU A 46 11.79 5.68 8.17
C GLU A 46 13.25 6.14 8.09
N GLU A 47 14.17 5.23 7.76
CA GLU A 47 15.57 5.59 7.52
C GLU A 47 15.71 6.58 6.35
N LEU A 48 14.96 6.39 5.28
CA LEU A 48 14.96 7.33 4.15
C LEU A 48 14.43 8.71 4.55
N LEU A 49 13.38 8.75 5.37
CA LEU A 49 12.76 9.98 5.85
C LEU A 49 13.65 10.75 6.84
N GLY A 50 14.32 10.03 7.74
CA GLY A 50 15.17 10.60 8.81
C GLY A 50 16.58 11.01 8.36
N ARG A 51 17.02 10.62 7.15
CA ARG A 51 18.35 10.98 6.65
C ARG A 51 18.50 12.48 6.44
N SER A 52 19.64 13.02 6.86
CA SER A 52 20.03 14.39 6.51
C SER A 52 20.18 14.56 5.00
N ARG A 53 19.89 15.76 4.48
CA ARG A 53 19.97 16.10 3.06
C ARG A 53 21.40 15.96 2.52
N VAL A 54 21.73 14.79 1.98
CA VAL A 54 23.01 14.49 1.33
C VAL A 54 22.97 14.80 -0.16
N ASN A 55 24.14 14.98 -0.80
CA ASN A 55 24.21 15.36 -2.21
C ASN A 55 23.51 14.37 -3.17
N ARG A 56 23.42 13.10 -2.77
CA ARG A 56 22.77 12.01 -3.50
C ARG A 56 21.88 11.22 -2.55
N PRO A 57 20.64 11.67 -2.27
CA PRO A 57 19.73 10.95 -1.38
C PRO A 57 19.44 9.55 -1.95
N PRO A 58 19.48 8.51 -1.10
CA PRO A 58 19.00 7.19 -1.47
C PRO A 58 17.49 7.22 -1.73
N CYS A 59 17.05 6.39 -2.66
CA CYS A 59 15.64 6.14 -2.92
C CYS A 59 15.35 4.65 -2.65
N MET A 60 14.14 4.21 -2.96
CA MET A 60 13.74 2.79 -2.88
C MET A 60 12.82 2.46 -4.05
N LEU A 61 13.07 1.31 -4.68
CA LEU A 61 12.13 0.68 -5.60
C LEU A 61 11.47 -0.51 -4.89
N LEU A 62 10.23 -0.33 -4.44
CA LEU A 62 9.43 -1.34 -3.77
C LEU A 62 8.73 -2.22 -4.81
N LEU A 63 9.24 -3.44 -5.01
CA LEU A 63 8.68 -4.40 -5.97
C LEU A 63 7.82 -5.46 -5.28
N GLY A 64 6.72 -5.83 -5.92
CA GLY A 64 5.88 -6.94 -5.49
C GLY A 64 4.76 -7.18 -6.48
N ARG A 65 4.21 -8.40 -6.50
CA ARG A 65 3.07 -8.73 -7.38
C ARG A 65 1.88 -7.79 -7.13
N SER A 66 0.99 -7.68 -8.12
CA SER A 66 -0.29 -7.01 -7.93
C SER A 66 -1.04 -7.65 -6.74
N ASP A 67 -1.79 -6.83 -6.00
CA ASP A 67 -2.57 -7.26 -4.83
C ASP A 67 -1.74 -7.86 -3.66
N ASN A 68 -0.46 -7.50 -3.55
CA ASN A 68 0.43 -7.97 -2.46
C ASN A 68 0.64 -6.94 -1.32
N GLY A 69 -0.25 -5.95 -1.18
CA GLY A 69 -0.22 -4.98 -0.08
C GLY A 69 0.76 -3.79 -0.22
N LYS A 70 1.31 -3.53 -1.42
CA LYS A 70 2.17 -2.37 -1.68
C LYS A 70 1.47 -1.04 -1.36
N THR A 71 0.26 -0.87 -1.90
CA THR A 71 -0.54 0.35 -1.70
C THR A 71 -0.88 0.55 -0.23
N ASP A 72 -1.34 -0.49 0.47
CA ASP A 72 -1.65 -0.43 1.90
C ASP A 72 -0.41 -0.05 2.74
N LEU A 73 0.76 -0.56 2.37
CA LEU A 73 2.03 -0.23 3.03
C LEU A 73 2.39 1.25 2.89
N LEU A 74 2.29 1.80 1.67
CA LEU A 74 2.55 3.22 1.43
C LEU A 74 1.52 4.13 2.10
N GLU A 75 0.25 3.71 2.12
CA GLU A 75 -0.82 4.45 2.79
C GLU A 75 -0.64 4.48 4.30
N GLU A 76 -0.29 3.34 4.89
CA GLU A 76 0.04 3.28 6.31
C GLU A 76 1.25 4.17 6.64
N PHE A 77 2.29 4.19 5.80
CA PHE A 77 3.42 5.09 5.99
C PHE A 77 3.00 6.56 5.93
N GLN A 78 2.21 6.96 4.94
CA GLN A 78 1.70 8.33 4.87
C GLN A 78 0.80 8.68 6.07
N ARG A 79 -0.01 7.74 6.57
CA ARG A 79 -0.87 7.95 7.73
C ARG A 79 -0.07 8.19 9.02
N ARG A 80 1.12 7.60 9.14
CA ARG A 80 2.05 7.84 10.27
C ARG A 80 2.77 9.19 10.17
N HIS A 81 2.83 9.77 8.98
CA HIS A 81 3.48 11.03 8.67
C HIS A 81 2.50 11.98 7.97
N PRO A 82 1.41 12.38 8.66
CA PRO A 82 0.31 13.11 8.04
C PRO A 82 0.75 14.49 7.54
N ILE A 83 0.00 15.00 6.56
CA ILE A 83 0.05 16.41 6.21
C ILE A 83 -0.78 17.16 7.25
N GLU A 84 -0.14 18.07 7.99
CA GLU A 84 -0.76 18.79 9.10
C GLU A 84 -0.38 20.27 9.09
N ILE A 85 -1.16 21.10 9.78
CA ILE A 85 -0.81 22.50 10.01
C ILE A 85 0.00 22.56 11.30
N ASN A 86 1.22 23.07 11.21
CA ASN A 86 2.05 23.29 12.38
C ASN A 86 1.46 24.41 13.24
N ASN A 87 0.99 24.06 14.43
CA ASN A 87 0.32 24.98 15.36
C ASN A 87 1.20 26.15 15.84
N ARG A 88 2.52 26.12 15.61
CA ARG A 88 3.43 27.18 16.07
C ARG A 88 3.55 28.35 15.09
N ASP A 89 3.46 28.08 13.79
CA ASP A 89 3.74 29.04 12.74
C ASP A 89 2.66 29.06 11.63
N ASP A 90 1.57 28.29 11.82
CA ASP A 90 0.48 28.08 10.86
C ASP A 90 0.97 27.63 9.47
N LEU A 91 2.15 27.00 9.41
CA LEU A 91 2.71 26.48 8.17
C LEU A 91 2.26 25.04 7.93
N LEU A 92 1.96 24.74 6.67
CA LEU A 92 1.68 23.38 6.24
C LEU A 92 2.96 22.53 6.36
N LEU A 93 2.91 21.46 7.15
CA LEU A 93 3.94 20.44 7.27
C LEU A 93 3.49 19.20 6.48
N ALA A 94 4.27 18.82 5.48
CA ALA A 94 4.02 17.69 4.60
C ALA A 94 5.30 16.87 4.39
N PRO A 95 5.79 16.15 5.43
CA PRO A 95 7.07 15.45 5.37
C PRO A 95 7.07 14.30 4.33
N VAL A 96 5.90 13.68 4.15
CA VAL A 96 5.64 12.58 3.21
C VAL A 96 4.49 12.95 2.28
N ILE A 97 4.74 12.88 0.97
CA ILE A 97 3.72 13.13 -0.06
C ILE A 97 3.54 11.86 -0.88
N LYS A 98 2.35 11.25 -0.83
CA LYS A 98 1.97 10.13 -1.72
C LYS A 98 1.25 10.64 -2.95
N ILE A 99 1.68 10.17 -4.12
CA ILE A 99 0.95 10.29 -5.38
C ILE A 99 0.78 8.90 -6.00
N GLN A 100 -0.26 8.74 -6.81
CA GLN A 100 -0.37 7.61 -7.72
C GLN A 100 0.22 8.01 -9.06
N THR A 101 0.85 7.06 -9.76
CA THR A 101 1.37 7.32 -11.11
C THR A 101 0.20 7.67 -12.04
N PRO A 102 0.29 8.76 -12.83
CA PRO A 102 -0.79 9.11 -13.74
C PRO A 102 -1.00 8.01 -14.81
N PRO A 103 -2.17 7.98 -15.49
CA PRO A 103 -2.47 6.96 -16.51
C PRO A 103 -1.47 6.89 -17.68
N THR A 104 -0.75 8.00 -17.89
CA THR A 104 0.41 8.10 -18.78
C THR A 104 1.58 8.71 -18.02
N PRO A 105 2.85 8.45 -18.38
CA PRO A 105 4.02 9.05 -17.74
C PRO A 105 4.17 10.54 -18.10
N SER A 106 3.19 11.34 -17.68
CA SER A 106 3.14 12.78 -17.92
C SER A 106 3.81 13.53 -16.77
N GLN A 107 4.88 14.25 -17.10
CA GLN A 107 5.53 15.18 -16.18
C GLN A 107 4.55 16.22 -15.63
N GLU A 108 3.67 16.73 -16.48
CA GLU A 108 2.68 17.74 -16.08
C GLU A 108 1.72 17.18 -15.04
N MET A 109 1.14 16.01 -15.29
CA MET A 109 0.20 15.38 -14.35
C MET A 109 0.88 15.00 -13.04
N MET A 110 2.14 14.55 -13.07
CA MET A 110 2.92 14.30 -11.85
C MET A 110 3.01 15.57 -11.00
N LEU A 111 3.38 16.70 -11.60
CA LEU A 111 3.51 17.97 -10.88
C LEU A 111 2.16 18.45 -10.35
N ASP A 112 1.08 18.26 -11.12
CA ASP A 112 -0.27 18.59 -10.69
C ASP A 112 -0.71 17.76 -9.47
N LEU A 113 -0.40 16.46 -9.47
CA LEU A 113 -0.69 15.59 -8.33
C LEU A 113 0.08 16.02 -7.08
N ILE A 114 1.38 16.33 -7.23
CA ILE A 114 2.22 16.77 -6.11
C ILE A 114 1.70 18.10 -5.53
N LEU A 115 1.47 19.11 -6.38
CA LEU A 115 0.97 20.41 -5.97
C LEU A 115 -0.44 20.30 -5.37
N GLY A 116 -1.30 19.46 -5.95
CA GLY A 116 -2.64 19.19 -5.44
C GLY A 116 -2.64 18.62 -4.03
N LYS A 117 -1.68 17.75 -3.68
CA LYS A 117 -1.51 17.25 -2.30
C LYS A 117 -1.14 18.33 -1.29
N LEU A 118 -0.58 19.44 -1.74
CA LEU A 118 -0.26 20.61 -0.91
C LEU A 118 -1.41 21.62 -0.82
N GLY A 119 -2.60 21.31 -1.37
CA GLY A 119 -3.74 22.23 -1.40
C GLY A 119 -3.56 23.42 -2.34
N VAL A 120 -2.61 23.32 -3.27
CA VAL A 120 -2.22 24.41 -4.15
C VAL A 120 -3.16 24.47 -5.37
N SER A 121 -3.74 25.64 -5.64
CA SER A 121 -4.55 25.84 -6.85
C SER A 121 -3.69 25.77 -8.11
N ILE A 122 -4.13 24.96 -9.07
CA ILE A 122 -3.47 24.73 -10.36
C ILE A 122 -4.37 25.30 -11.45
N ARG A 123 -3.79 26.11 -12.35
CA ARG A 123 -4.51 26.64 -13.51
C ARG A 123 -4.26 25.74 -14.71
N THR A 124 -5.30 25.46 -15.48
CA THR A 124 -5.19 24.63 -16.70
C THR A 124 -4.28 25.24 -17.77
N SER A 125 -4.12 26.57 -17.79
CA SER A 125 -3.23 27.28 -18.71
C SER A 125 -1.79 27.42 -18.21
N GLU A 126 -1.48 26.91 -17.02
CA GLU A 126 -0.15 27.02 -16.44
C GLU A 126 0.84 26.08 -17.13
N SER A 127 1.99 26.61 -17.54
CA SER A 127 3.02 25.80 -18.18
C SER A 127 3.65 24.80 -17.20
N THR A 128 4.10 23.66 -17.72
CA THR A 128 4.82 22.63 -16.95
C THR A 128 6.05 23.19 -16.23
N ASN A 129 6.75 24.16 -16.82
CA ASN A 129 7.90 24.81 -16.20
C ASN A 129 7.50 25.65 -14.98
N ASN A 130 6.37 26.36 -15.04
CA ASN A 130 5.86 27.12 -13.90
C ASN A 130 5.43 26.17 -12.77
N LYS A 131 4.75 25.06 -13.10
CA LYS A 131 4.40 24.00 -12.14
C LYS A 131 5.65 23.42 -11.47
N LEU A 132 6.70 23.15 -12.24
CA LEU A 132 7.98 22.65 -11.73
C LEU A 132 8.64 23.65 -10.78
N PHE A 133 8.69 24.93 -11.15
CA PHE A 133 9.25 25.99 -10.32
C PHE A 133 8.49 26.13 -8.98
N ARG A 134 7.16 26.02 -9.02
CA ARG A 134 6.34 26.01 -7.81
C ARG A 134 6.61 24.81 -6.93
N ALA A 135 6.73 23.61 -7.50
CA ALA A 135 7.08 22.41 -6.74
C ALA A 135 8.45 22.58 -6.05
N VAL A 136 9.46 23.06 -6.78
CA VAL A 136 10.80 23.36 -6.24
C VAL A 136 10.76 24.38 -5.11
N THR A 137 9.89 25.38 -5.20
CA THR A 137 9.75 26.43 -4.17
C THR A 137 9.00 25.95 -2.93
N LEU A 138 7.94 25.15 -3.12
CA LEU A 138 7.00 24.80 -2.06
C LEU A 138 7.43 23.57 -1.27
N LEU A 139 7.96 22.53 -1.93
CA LEU A 139 8.34 21.27 -1.27
C LEU A 139 9.31 21.50 -0.10
N PRO A 140 10.35 22.34 -0.20
CA PRO A 140 11.21 22.63 0.95
C PRO A 140 10.51 23.39 2.07
N ARG A 141 9.57 24.29 1.74
CA ARG A 141 8.85 25.12 2.72
C ARG A 141 7.89 24.32 3.58
N VAL A 142 7.30 23.28 3.00
CA VAL A 142 6.41 22.37 3.72
C VAL A 142 7.17 21.24 4.43
N GLY A 143 8.52 21.28 4.43
CA GLY A 143 9.33 20.24 5.06
C GLY A 143 9.28 18.88 4.37
N ALA A 144 8.89 18.82 3.08
CA ALA A 144 8.87 17.57 2.34
C ALA A 144 10.28 16.98 2.24
N ASN A 145 10.40 15.70 2.59
CA ASN A 145 11.65 14.95 2.55
C ASN A 145 11.50 13.63 1.77
N LEU A 146 10.28 13.07 1.70
CA LEU A 146 9.99 11.82 1.02
C LEU A 146 8.75 11.94 0.11
N ILE A 147 8.88 11.49 -1.14
CA ILE A 147 7.75 11.33 -2.05
C ILE A 147 7.51 9.84 -2.30
N LEU A 148 6.29 9.38 -2.04
CA LEU A 148 5.83 8.03 -2.36
C LEU A 148 5.12 8.06 -3.72
N ILE A 149 5.54 7.22 -4.66
CA ILE A 149 4.89 7.07 -5.97
C ILE A 149 4.35 5.65 -6.08
N ASP A 150 3.03 5.51 -6.08
CA ASP A 150 2.37 4.22 -6.19
C ASP A 150 2.13 3.83 -7.66
N GLU A 151 2.16 2.52 -7.94
CA GLU A 151 1.87 1.91 -9.24
C GLU A 151 2.67 2.49 -10.44
N ILE A 152 4.00 2.56 -10.31
CA ILE A 152 4.88 3.09 -11.36
C ILE A 152 4.71 2.39 -12.71
N GLY A 153 4.23 1.14 -12.72
CA GLY A 153 3.96 0.37 -13.93
C GLY A 153 2.98 1.03 -14.90
N ALA A 154 2.14 1.97 -14.44
CA ALA A 154 1.32 2.78 -15.35
C ALA A 154 2.17 3.59 -16.35
N MET A 155 3.43 3.86 -16.05
CA MET A 155 4.37 4.51 -16.97
C MET A 155 4.57 3.72 -18.27
N SER A 156 4.35 2.40 -18.26
CA SER A 156 4.61 1.53 -19.40
C SER A 156 3.67 1.81 -20.58
N SER A 157 2.55 2.51 -20.36
CA SER A 157 1.59 2.94 -21.39
C SER A 157 2.10 4.08 -22.29
N GLY A 158 3.11 4.83 -21.85
CA GLY A 158 3.63 5.98 -22.60
C GLY A 158 4.75 5.65 -23.58
N GLY A 159 5.01 6.56 -24.52
CA GLY A 159 6.16 6.46 -25.42
C GLY A 159 7.49 6.69 -24.69
N SER A 160 8.61 6.25 -25.28
CA SER A 160 9.95 6.35 -24.66
C SER A 160 10.32 7.76 -24.21
N ASN A 161 9.99 8.78 -25.02
CA ASN A 161 10.26 10.19 -24.67
C ASN A 161 9.49 10.65 -23.43
N GLN A 162 8.24 10.19 -23.27
CA GLN A 162 7.41 10.54 -22.11
C GLN A 162 7.94 9.84 -20.85
N LYS A 163 8.25 8.53 -20.93
CA LYS A 163 8.90 7.79 -19.84
C LYS A 163 10.18 8.47 -19.38
N GLN A 164 11.02 8.87 -20.34
CA GLN A 164 12.28 9.57 -20.04
C GLN A 164 12.05 10.93 -19.40
N ALA A 165 11.08 11.73 -19.86
CA ALA A 165 10.75 13.02 -19.25
C ALA A 165 10.24 12.86 -17.80
N PHE A 166 9.40 11.85 -17.56
CA PHE A 166 8.88 11.52 -16.24
C PHE A 166 10.00 11.12 -15.26
N LEU A 167 10.87 10.20 -15.67
CA LEU A 167 12.04 9.81 -14.87
C LEU A 167 12.97 11.01 -14.65
N ASN A 168 13.29 11.78 -15.69
CA ASN A 168 14.12 12.98 -15.56
C ASN A 168 13.54 13.99 -14.55
N THR A 169 12.22 14.09 -14.43
CA THR A 169 11.57 14.93 -13.42
C THR A 169 11.83 14.42 -12.01
N ILE A 170 11.67 13.12 -11.75
CA ILE A 170 12.02 12.49 -10.45
C ILE A 170 13.49 12.75 -10.12
N LYS A 171 14.38 12.52 -11.09
CA LYS A 171 15.83 12.74 -10.94
C LYS A 171 16.14 14.20 -10.61
N PHE A 172 15.52 15.14 -11.32
CA PHE A 172 15.70 16.57 -11.09
C PHE A 172 15.26 16.96 -9.68
N LEU A 173 14.03 16.61 -9.28
CA LEU A 173 13.51 16.91 -7.94
C LEU A 173 14.37 16.29 -6.84
N SER A 174 14.80 15.04 -7.02
CA SER A 174 15.67 14.37 -6.05
C SER A 174 17.04 15.04 -5.92
N ASN A 175 17.62 15.55 -7.01
CA ASN A 175 18.93 16.21 -7.01
C ASN A 175 18.88 17.64 -6.45
N GLU A 176 17.88 18.41 -6.88
CA GLU A 176 17.74 19.82 -6.55
C GLU A 176 17.30 19.97 -5.09
N LEU A 177 16.31 19.19 -4.67
CA LEU A 177 15.67 19.34 -3.36
C LEU A 177 16.22 18.38 -2.30
N LYS A 178 17.10 17.48 -2.69
CA LYS A 178 17.59 16.35 -1.87
C LYS A 178 16.46 15.47 -1.34
N LEU A 179 15.39 15.33 -2.13
CA LEU A 179 14.24 14.48 -1.80
C LEU A 179 14.55 13.00 -2.03
N CYS A 180 14.15 12.18 -1.07
CA CYS A 180 14.06 10.73 -1.22
C CYS A 180 12.78 10.36 -1.98
N PHE A 181 12.82 9.25 -2.70
CA PHE A 181 11.64 8.68 -3.37
C PHE A 181 11.48 7.22 -2.97
N VAL A 182 10.26 6.80 -2.67
CA VAL A 182 9.87 5.39 -2.63
C VAL A 182 8.90 5.18 -3.78
N VAL A 183 9.26 4.30 -4.70
CA VAL A 183 8.47 4.02 -5.90
C VAL A 183 8.00 2.58 -5.84
N SER A 184 6.70 2.33 -5.94
CA SER A 184 6.15 0.98 -5.93
C SER A 184 5.81 0.49 -7.34
N GLY A 185 5.97 -0.80 -7.58
CA GLY A 185 5.61 -1.40 -8.86
C GLY A 185 5.57 -2.91 -8.85
N VAL A 186 5.17 -3.46 -10.00
CA VAL A 186 5.32 -4.89 -10.31
C VAL A 186 6.73 -5.16 -10.82
N PRO A 187 7.27 -6.39 -10.70
CA PRO A 187 8.67 -6.68 -11.02
C PRO A 187 9.14 -6.25 -12.42
N GLU A 188 8.23 -6.19 -13.39
CA GLU A 188 8.48 -5.82 -14.78
C GLU A 188 9.10 -4.42 -14.92
N VAL A 189 8.77 -3.50 -14.00
CA VAL A 189 9.27 -2.11 -14.02
C VAL A 189 10.77 -2.01 -13.74
N LEU A 190 11.39 -3.09 -13.25
CA LEU A 190 12.81 -3.13 -12.96
C LEU A 190 13.65 -2.86 -14.22
N ASN A 191 13.16 -3.26 -15.40
CA ASN A 191 13.86 -3.05 -16.66
C ASN A 191 13.98 -1.55 -17.00
N GLU A 192 12.93 -0.78 -16.77
CA GLU A 192 12.93 0.68 -16.98
C GLU A 192 13.93 1.38 -16.05
N PHE A 193 14.02 0.98 -14.78
CA PHE A 193 14.97 1.57 -13.82
C PHE A 193 16.40 1.12 -14.05
N SER A 194 16.59 -0.12 -14.54
CA SER A 194 17.92 -0.68 -14.84
C SER A 194 18.53 -0.12 -16.12
N ALA A 195 17.70 0.37 -17.05
CA ALA A 195 18.15 0.94 -18.32
C ALA A 195 18.95 2.25 -18.15
N ASP A 196 18.72 3.01 -17.07
CA ASP A 196 19.52 4.19 -16.72
C ASP A 196 20.40 3.87 -15.49
N PRO A 197 21.74 3.79 -15.64
CA PRO A 197 22.66 3.52 -14.52
C PRO A 197 22.52 4.50 -13.35
N GLN A 198 22.05 5.72 -13.59
CA GLN A 198 21.84 6.73 -12.55
C GLN A 198 20.62 6.44 -11.68
N PHE A 199 19.58 5.79 -12.26
CA PHE A 199 18.43 5.27 -11.53
C PHE A 199 18.78 3.99 -10.80
N ASN A 200 19.37 3.01 -11.50
CA ASN A 200 19.70 1.71 -10.94
C ASN A 200 20.51 1.82 -9.63
N SER A 201 21.54 2.66 -9.61
CA SER A 201 22.38 2.86 -8.42
C SER A 201 21.76 3.73 -7.32
N ARG A 202 20.63 4.42 -7.59
CA ARG A 202 19.95 5.30 -6.62
C ARG A 202 18.69 4.66 -6.02
N PHE A 203 18.08 3.71 -6.73
CA PHE A 203 16.88 3.00 -6.33
C PHE A 203 17.21 1.54 -6.02
N PRO A 204 17.84 1.24 -4.87
CA PRO A 204 17.94 -0.13 -4.39
C PRO A 204 16.55 -0.77 -4.35
N VAL A 205 16.52 -2.06 -4.71
CA VAL A 205 15.29 -2.84 -4.76
C VAL A 205 14.99 -3.41 -3.39
N SER A 206 13.82 -3.08 -2.86
CA SER A 206 13.21 -3.76 -1.72
C SER A 206 12.01 -4.55 -2.22
N THR A 207 11.86 -5.81 -1.81
CA THR A 207 10.81 -6.68 -2.35
C THR A 207 9.80 -7.07 -1.29
N LEU A 208 8.51 -7.02 -1.65
CA LEU A 208 7.47 -7.76 -0.98
C LEU A 208 7.43 -9.17 -1.59
N PRO A 209 7.93 -10.18 -0.87
CA PRO A 209 8.03 -11.53 -1.39
C PRO A 209 6.63 -12.12 -1.62
N ARG A 210 6.60 -13.20 -2.40
CA ARG A 210 5.41 -14.03 -2.49
C ARG A 210 5.17 -14.70 -1.15
N TRP A 211 3.93 -14.69 -0.66
CA TRP A 211 3.56 -15.44 0.52
C TRP A 211 3.63 -16.94 0.24
N GLY A 212 4.26 -17.69 1.14
CA GLY A 212 4.15 -19.14 1.23
C GLY A 212 3.20 -19.53 2.36
N ASN A 213 2.76 -20.79 2.40
CA ASN A 213 2.07 -21.34 3.56
C ASN A 213 3.09 -21.71 4.66
N ASP A 214 3.78 -20.70 5.18
CA ASP A 214 4.88 -20.81 6.14
C ASP A 214 4.48 -20.29 7.54
N ALA A 215 5.48 -20.18 8.42
CA ALA A 215 5.28 -19.69 9.78
C ALA A 215 4.83 -18.21 9.81
N ASP A 216 5.31 -17.38 8.89
CA ASP A 216 4.98 -15.96 8.85
C ASP A 216 3.56 -15.74 8.31
N TYR A 217 3.12 -16.55 7.35
CA TYR A 217 1.71 -16.60 6.94
C TYR A 217 0.78 -17.01 8.09
N ARG A 218 1.14 -18.02 8.88
CA ARG A 218 0.34 -18.41 10.06
C ARG A 218 0.29 -17.30 11.11
N ARG A 219 1.39 -16.59 11.34
CA ARG A 219 1.43 -15.41 12.22
C ARG A 219 0.58 -14.27 11.68
N PHE A 220 0.59 -14.06 10.37
CA PHE A 220 -0.27 -13.09 9.70
C PHE A 220 -1.75 -13.44 9.92
N LEU A 221 -2.16 -14.69 9.69
CA LEU A 221 -3.53 -15.13 9.95
C LEU A 221 -3.95 -14.97 11.41
N LEU A 222 -3.03 -15.27 12.35
CA LEU A 222 -3.28 -15.03 13.77
C LEU A 222 -3.54 -13.54 14.02
N THR A 223 -2.76 -12.64 13.43
CA THR A 223 -2.89 -11.18 13.61
C THR A 223 -4.16 -10.66 12.94
N LEU A 224 -4.47 -11.14 11.73
CA LEU A 224 -5.70 -10.83 11.01
C LEU A 224 -6.93 -11.26 11.80
N GLU A 225 -6.92 -12.43 12.45
CA GLU A 225 -8.02 -12.88 13.30
C GLU A 225 -8.31 -11.91 14.46
N GLN A 226 -7.30 -11.17 14.95
CA GLN A 226 -7.48 -10.21 16.05
C GLN A 226 -8.22 -8.94 15.61
N THR A 227 -8.30 -8.67 14.31
CA THR A 227 -9.02 -7.52 13.75
C THR A 227 -10.49 -7.82 13.47
N LEU A 228 -10.88 -9.11 13.47
CA LEU A 228 -12.24 -9.58 13.18
C LEU A 228 -13.10 -9.61 14.44
N PRO A 229 -14.24 -8.88 14.49
CA PRO A 229 -15.13 -8.80 15.64
C PRO A 229 -16.03 -10.04 15.72
N LEU A 230 -15.47 -11.25 15.71
CA LEU A 230 -16.18 -12.53 15.86
C LEU A 230 -16.24 -12.93 17.34
N ARG A 231 -17.40 -13.38 17.84
CA ARG A 231 -17.59 -13.69 19.27
C ARG A 231 -16.90 -14.99 19.71
N LYS A 232 -16.58 -15.89 18.79
CA LYS A 232 -15.83 -17.13 19.06
C LYS A 232 -14.48 -17.09 18.34
N ALA A 233 -13.49 -17.78 18.90
CA ALA A 233 -12.17 -17.92 18.27
C ALA A 233 -12.27 -18.87 17.07
N SER A 234 -11.71 -18.45 15.94
CA SER A 234 -11.62 -19.24 14.70
C SER A 234 -10.33 -20.05 14.64
N LEU A 235 -9.26 -19.59 15.33
CA LEU A 235 -7.93 -20.19 15.34
C LEU A 235 -7.36 -20.38 13.92
N LEU A 236 -7.43 -19.32 13.11
CA LEU A 236 -7.12 -19.34 11.66
C LEU A 236 -5.72 -19.88 11.34
N HIS A 237 -4.78 -19.80 12.28
CA HIS A 237 -3.39 -20.24 12.15
C HIS A 237 -3.17 -21.75 12.39
N LYS A 238 -4.19 -22.49 12.86
CA LYS A 238 -4.12 -23.91 13.25
C LYS A 238 -4.88 -24.83 12.30
N GLY A 239 -4.54 -26.11 12.36
CA GLY A 239 -5.23 -27.16 11.62
C GLY A 239 -5.14 -26.97 10.11
N GLU A 240 -6.26 -27.21 9.42
CA GLU A 240 -6.38 -27.16 7.97
C GLU A 240 -6.74 -25.78 7.40
N LEU A 241 -7.24 -24.86 8.23
CA LEU A 241 -7.72 -23.53 7.80
C LEU A 241 -6.64 -22.70 7.05
N PRO A 242 -5.36 -22.63 7.50
CA PRO A 242 -4.34 -21.92 6.75
C PRO A 242 -4.20 -22.45 5.32
N SER A 243 -4.15 -23.77 5.17
CA SER A 243 -4.01 -24.40 3.86
C SER A 243 -5.25 -24.17 3.00
N LEU A 244 -6.44 -24.23 3.59
CA LEU A 244 -7.70 -23.99 2.87
C LEU A 244 -7.77 -22.54 2.35
N ILE A 245 -7.48 -21.55 3.21
CA ILE A 245 -7.44 -20.13 2.83
C ILE A 245 -6.39 -19.90 1.75
N PHE A 246 -5.18 -20.44 1.94
CA PHE A 246 -4.08 -20.26 1.00
C PHE A 246 -4.40 -20.85 -0.38
N ASN A 247 -4.99 -22.05 -0.44
CA ASN A 247 -5.33 -22.72 -1.69
C ASN A 247 -6.50 -22.05 -2.43
N LEU A 248 -7.43 -21.41 -1.71
CA LEU A 248 -8.53 -20.65 -2.30
C LEU A 248 -8.12 -19.24 -2.72
N SER A 249 -7.01 -18.74 -2.17
CA SER A 249 -6.43 -17.46 -2.57
C SER A 249 -5.65 -17.61 -3.87
N ASN A 250 -5.79 -16.67 -4.80
CA ASN A 250 -5.11 -16.75 -6.09
C ASN A 250 -3.60 -16.62 -5.88
N ASP A 251 -2.87 -17.74 -5.98
CA ASP A 251 -1.42 -17.80 -5.82
C ASP A 251 -0.86 -17.32 -4.45
N GLY A 252 -1.73 -17.09 -3.45
CA GLY A 252 -1.35 -16.56 -2.13
C GLY A 252 -1.09 -15.05 -2.10
N THR A 253 -1.77 -14.23 -2.91
CA THR A 253 -1.68 -12.76 -2.77
C THR A 253 -2.30 -12.29 -1.45
N LEU A 254 -1.68 -11.28 -0.82
CA LEU A 254 -2.16 -10.75 0.46
C LEU A 254 -3.61 -10.23 0.38
N GLY A 255 -3.94 -9.54 -0.71
CA GLY A 255 -5.27 -8.99 -0.94
C GLY A 255 -6.33 -10.07 -1.03
N ASP A 256 -6.10 -11.17 -1.75
CA ASP A 256 -7.06 -12.26 -1.86
C ASP A 256 -7.18 -13.07 -0.56
N ILE A 257 -6.07 -13.25 0.18
CA ILE A 257 -6.11 -13.84 1.53
C ILE A 257 -7.01 -13.00 2.44
N CYS A 258 -6.78 -11.68 2.50
CA CYS A 258 -7.58 -10.75 3.30
C CYS A 258 -9.06 -10.79 2.89
N LYS A 259 -9.36 -10.72 1.59
CA LYS A 259 -10.74 -10.78 1.08
C LYS A 259 -11.42 -12.09 1.44
N THR A 260 -10.74 -13.23 1.28
CA THR A 260 -11.28 -14.56 1.61
C THR A 260 -11.64 -14.63 3.09
N VAL A 261 -10.75 -14.19 3.96
CA VAL A 261 -10.99 -14.19 5.42
C VAL A 261 -12.10 -13.22 5.81
N LYS A 262 -12.15 -12.02 5.22
CA LYS A 262 -13.22 -11.03 5.45
C LYS A 262 -14.59 -11.57 5.01
N SER A 263 -14.67 -12.17 3.83
CA SER A 263 -15.90 -12.82 3.34
C SER A 263 -16.34 -13.99 4.23
N ALA A 264 -15.41 -14.81 4.71
CA ALA A 264 -15.72 -15.91 5.62
C ALA A 264 -16.18 -15.39 7.00
N ALA A 265 -15.60 -14.30 7.49
CA ALA A 265 -16.03 -13.64 8.73
C ALA A 265 -17.46 -13.09 8.60
N GLU A 266 -17.77 -12.41 7.49
CA GLU A 266 -19.12 -11.94 7.21
C GLU A 266 -20.13 -13.10 7.17
N TYR A 267 -19.79 -14.20 6.51
CA TYR A 267 -20.63 -15.40 6.50
C TYR A 267 -20.87 -15.96 7.91
N ALA A 268 -19.83 -16.02 8.74
CA ALA A 268 -19.91 -16.51 10.11
C ALA A 268 -20.79 -15.63 11.02
N ILE A 269 -20.84 -14.32 10.76
CA ILE A 269 -21.77 -13.41 11.45
C ILE A 269 -23.21 -13.68 11.01
N LYS A 270 -23.46 -13.70 9.69
CA LYS A 270 -24.81 -13.87 9.15
C LYS A 270 -25.44 -15.23 9.45
N SER A 271 -24.64 -16.27 9.58
CA SER A 271 -25.09 -17.62 9.96
C SER A 271 -25.29 -17.79 11.48
N GLY A 272 -24.72 -16.89 12.29
CA GLY A 272 -24.73 -17.01 13.76
C GLY A 272 -23.66 -17.96 14.33
N ASP A 273 -22.82 -18.56 13.49
CA ASP A 273 -21.75 -19.46 13.93
C ASP A 273 -20.71 -18.73 14.78
N GLU A 274 -20.46 -17.45 14.49
CA GLU A 274 -19.59 -16.55 15.24
C GLU A 274 -18.10 -16.98 15.27
N CYS A 275 -17.71 -17.92 14.40
CA CYS A 275 -16.33 -18.33 14.11
C CYS A 275 -16.18 -18.73 12.64
N ILE A 276 -14.99 -18.58 12.08
CA ILE A 276 -14.66 -19.05 10.73
C ILE A 276 -14.30 -20.54 10.82
N SER A 277 -15.15 -21.38 10.24
CA SER A 277 -14.94 -22.82 10.03
C SER A 277 -14.51 -23.09 8.58
N ALA A 278 -14.14 -24.35 8.28
CA ALA A 278 -13.91 -24.80 6.91
C ALA A 278 -15.17 -24.60 6.04
N ASP A 279 -16.35 -24.85 6.59
CA ASP A 279 -17.63 -24.62 5.91
C ASP A 279 -17.85 -23.14 5.60
N ALA A 280 -17.54 -22.23 6.54
CA ALA A 280 -17.64 -20.79 6.31
C ALA A 280 -16.71 -20.33 5.18
N ILE A 281 -15.50 -20.88 5.10
CA ILE A 281 -14.54 -20.58 4.03
C ILE A 281 -15.04 -21.10 2.67
N ASN A 282 -15.58 -22.32 2.62
CA ASN A 282 -16.07 -22.94 1.38
C ASN A 282 -17.37 -22.32 0.85
N ASN A 283 -18.21 -21.79 1.73
CA ASN A 283 -19.51 -21.21 1.37
C ASN A 283 -19.53 -19.68 1.30
N CYS A 284 -18.43 -19.02 1.67
CA CYS A 284 -18.36 -17.57 1.52
C CYS A 284 -18.40 -17.18 0.03
N LYS A 285 -18.89 -15.96 -0.26
CA LYS A 285 -18.86 -15.43 -1.63
C LYS A 285 -17.40 -15.24 -2.04
N HIS A 286 -16.85 -16.21 -2.77
CA HIS A 286 -15.56 -16.05 -3.41
C HIS A 286 -15.69 -14.99 -4.51
N ILE A 287 -15.00 -13.87 -4.35
CA ILE A 287 -14.77 -12.95 -5.46
C ILE A 287 -13.68 -13.59 -6.32
N LYS A 288 -14.02 -14.67 -7.04
CA LYS A 288 -13.17 -15.17 -8.12
C LYS A 288 -13.10 -14.05 -9.15
N ARG A 289 -11.90 -13.53 -9.42
CA ARG A 289 -11.68 -12.80 -10.67
C ARG A 289 -11.95 -13.80 -11.80
N ARG A 290 -12.70 -13.36 -12.83
CA ARG A 290 -12.93 -14.13 -14.07
C ARG A 290 -11.61 -14.73 -14.52
N ASP A 291 -11.56 -16.06 -14.61
CA ASP A 291 -10.49 -16.73 -15.33
C ASP A 291 -10.46 -16.17 -16.75
N ASN A 292 -9.29 -15.73 -17.21
CA ASN A 292 -9.06 -15.33 -18.61
C ASN A 292 -9.27 -16.48 -19.61
N ALA A 293 -9.76 -17.64 -19.16
CA ALA A 293 -10.17 -18.76 -20.00
C ALA A 293 -11.52 -18.53 -20.72
N ASP A 294 -12.34 -17.56 -20.29
CA ASP A 294 -13.65 -17.30 -20.91
C ASP A 294 -13.63 -16.30 -22.09
N LEU A 295 -12.46 -15.76 -22.47
CA LEU A 295 -12.33 -14.86 -23.63
C LEU A 295 -11.94 -15.56 -24.94
N SER A 296 -11.82 -16.89 -24.96
CA SER A 296 -11.68 -17.65 -26.20
C SER A 296 -13.03 -18.05 -26.84
N ARG A 297 -14.15 -17.51 -26.33
CA ARG A 297 -15.52 -17.77 -26.84
C ARG A 297 -16.37 -16.52 -27.06
N LEU A 298 -15.73 -15.36 -27.19
CA LEU A 298 -16.32 -14.13 -27.75
C LEU A 298 -15.42 -13.66 -28.90
#